data_AF-A0A1U7XZ34-F1
#
_entry.id   AF-A0A1U7XZ34-F1
#
_cell.length_a   1.000
_cell.length_b   1.000
_cell.length_c   1.000
_cell.angle_alpha   90.00
_cell.angle_beta   90.00
_cell.angle_gamma   90.00
#
_symmetry.space_group_name_H-M   'P 1'
#
loop_
_entity.id
_entity.type
_entity.pdbx_description
1 polymer ?
#
loop_
_entity_poly.entity_id
_entity_poly.type
_entity_poly.pdbx_seq_one_letter_code
_entity_poly.pdbx_strand_id
1 'polypeptide(L)'
;AGLTIENIHAVEVVGSSSRVPAIMRILTEFFGKEPRRTMNASECVAKGCALQCAILSPTFKVREFQVNESFPFPIALSWKGPAPDAQNGALENHQSTVVFPKGNPIPSVKALTFYRSGTFTIDVQYADVSELQAPAKISTYTIGPFQSAKGERAKLKVKVRLNLHGIVSVDSATLLEEEEVEVPVVKEAVKEPAEMETDEASGDAAPSTTSESDVNMQDAKGAGDASGAENGVPESGDKPVKMETDAKVEAPKKKVKKTSVPVTEIVYGAMAAADVQKAVEKEFEMALQDRVMEETKDKKNAVEAYVYDMRNKLSDKYQEFVIDTEREQFMAKLQEVEDWLYEDGEDETKGVYIAKLEELKKQGDPIEQRY
;
A
#
# COMPACT_ATOMS: atom_id res chain seq x y z
N ALA A 1 15.13 -20.46 7.75
CA ALA A 1 14.42 -21.76 7.62
C ALA A 1 15.14 -22.86 8.40
N GLY A 2 16.26 -23.40 7.90
CA GLY A 2 16.97 -24.49 8.58
C GLY A 2 16.28 -25.86 8.48
N LEU A 3 15.47 -26.03 7.42
CA LEU A 3 14.72 -27.26 7.13
C LEU A 3 15.55 -28.23 6.28
N THR A 4 15.28 -29.52 6.42
CA THR A 4 15.81 -30.59 5.56
C THR A 4 14.78 -30.99 4.50
N ILE A 5 15.20 -31.80 3.51
CA ILE A 5 14.36 -32.22 2.37
C ILE A 5 13.19 -33.10 2.84
N GLU A 6 13.38 -33.85 3.93
CA GLU A 6 12.37 -34.69 4.56
C GLU A 6 11.19 -33.86 5.06
N ASN A 7 11.45 -32.63 5.56
CA ASN A 7 10.42 -31.72 6.09
C ASN A 7 9.49 -31.13 5.01
N ILE A 8 9.85 -31.25 3.72
CA ILE A 8 9.05 -30.70 2.60
C ILE A 8 7.89 -31.64 2.28
N HIS A 9 6.68 -31.28 2.69
CA HIS A 9 5.49 -32.13 2.57
C HIS A 9 5.01 -32.34 1.12
N ALA A 10 5.19 -31.33 0.27
CA ALA A 10 4.87 -31.38 -1.15
C ALA A 10 5.76 -30.38 -1.91
N VAL A 11 6.00 -30.66 -3.18
CA VAL A 11 6.58 -29.71 -4.14
C VAL A 11 5.48 -29.39 -5.15
N GLU A 12 5.17 -28.12 -5.37
CA GLU A 12 4.25 -27.66 -6.42
C GLU A 12 5.07 -26.88 -7.46
N VAL A 13 4.79 -27.07 -8.75
CA VAL A 13 5.51 -26.38 -9.83
C VAL A 13 4.60 -25.46 -10.64
N VAL A 14 5.12 -24.25 -10.89
CA VAL A 14 4.42 -23.16 -11.57
C VAL A 14 5.32 -22.57 -12.68
N GLY A 15 4.73 -21.80 -13.59
CA GLY A 15 5.41 -21.26 -14.77
C GLY A 15 5.68 -22.30 -15.87
N SER A 16 5.68 -21.86 -17.14
CA SER A 16 5.76 -22.75 -18.30
C SER A 16 7.03 -23.60 -18.36
N SER A 17 8.17 -23.09 -17.88
CA SER A 17 9.45 -23.80 -17.88
C SER A 17 9.44 -25.09 -17.04
N SER A 18 8.53 -25.20 -16.06
CA SER A 18 8.32 -26.43 -15.28
C SER A 18 7.77 -27.60 -16.10
N ARG A 19 7.34 -27.36 -17.36
CA ARG A 19 6.88 -28.40 -18.30
C ARG A 19 8.04 -29.17 -18.95
N VAL A 20 9.27 -28.69 -18.87
CA VAL A 20 10.45 -29.38 -19.42
C VAL A 20 10.72 -30.68 -18.64
N PRO A 21 10.72 -31.87 -19.26
CA PRO A 21 10.85 -33.15 -18.54
C PRO A 21 12.14 -33.27 -17.71
N ALA A 22 13.24 -32.66 -18.17
CA ALA A 22 14.51 -32.63 -17.43
C ALA A 22 14.39 -31.88 -16.09
N ILE A 23 13.59 -30.80 -16.02
CA ILE A 23 13.34 -30.06 -14.78
C ILE A 23 12.54 -30.91 -13.80
N MET A 24 11.48 -31.57 -14.28
CA MET A 24 10.69 -32.51 -13.46
C MET A 24 11.57 -33.63 -12.90
N ARG A 25 12.43 -34.24 -13.73
CA ARG A 25 13.37 -35.29 -13.31
C ARG A 25 14.32 -34.80 -12.21
N ILE A 26 14.98 -33.66 -12.41
CA ILE A 26 15.92 -33.08 -11.44
C ILE A 26 15.22 -32.76 -10.10
N LEU A 27 13.99 -32.22 -10.14
CA LEU A 27 13.22 -31.94 -8.94
C LEU A 27 12.81 -33.22 -8.21
N THR A 28 12.35 -34.27 -8.91
CA THR A 28 12.03 -35.57 -8.30
C THR A 28 13.27 -36.23 -7.68
N GLU A 29 14.42 -36.18 -8.37
CA GLU A 29 15.70 -36.72 -7.88
C GLU A 29 16.21 -35.96 -6.64
N PHE A 30 16.05 -34.63 -6.59
CA PHE A 30 16.49 -33.80 -5.46
C PHE A 30 15.56 -33.93 -4.24
N PHE A 31 14.23 -33.84 -4.43
CA PHE A 31 13.27 -33.85 -3.33
C PHE A 31 12.82 -35.25 -2.89
N GLY A 32 13.17 -36.30 -3.65
CA GLY A 32 12.68 -37.68 -3.45
C GLY A 32 11.17 -37.84 -3.61
N LYS A 33 10.50 -36.85 -4.22
CA LYS A 33 9.04 -36.66 -4.22
C LYS A 33 8.63 -36.08 -5.57
N GLU A 34 7.59 -36.63 -6.19
CA GLU A 34 7.10 -36.15 -7.49
C GLU A 34 6.45 -34.75 -7.36
N PRO A 35 6.88 -33.74 -8.16
CA PRO A 35 6.30 -32.41 -8.12
C PRO A 35 4.87 -32.36 -8.68
N ARG A 36 3.99 -31.72 -7.92
CA ARG A 36 2.55 -31.58 -8.19
C ARG A 36 2.24 -30.34 -9.01
N ARG A 37 1.00 -30.31 -9.53
CA ARG A 37 0.40 -29.20 -10.28
C ARG A 37 -1.06 -29.00 -9.88
N THR A 38 -1.33 -28.84 -8.58
CA THR A 38 -2.68 -28.55 -8.07
C THR A 38 -3.10 -27.11 -8.36
N MET A 39 -2.12 -26.21 -8.53
CA MET A 39 -2.32 -24.84 -8.98
C MET A 39 -2.28 -24.72 -10.51
N ASN A 40 -3.08 -23.80 -11.06
CA ASN A 40 -2.94 -23.39 -12.46
C ASN A 40 -1.59 -22.66 -12.65
N ALA A 41 -0.64 -23.35 -13.27
CA ALA A 41 0.74 -22.89 -13.44
C ALA A 41 0.93 -21.60 -14.27
N SER A 42 -0.12 -21.11 -14.96
CA SER A 42 -0.09 -19.86 -15.74
C SER A 42 -0.79 -18.70 -15.02
N GLU A 43 -1.80 -18.98 -14.19
CA GLU A 43 -2.65 -17.95 -13.56
C GLU A 43 -2.42 -17.76 -12.05
N CYS A 44 -1.83 -18.75 -11.36
CA CYS A 44 -1.71 -18.73 -9.89
C CYS A 44 -1.00 -17.48 -9.35
N VAL A 45 0.04 -17.00 -10.03
CA VAL A 45 0.76 -15.77 -9.66
C VAL A 45 -0.16 -14.55 -9.78
N ALA A 46 -0.82 -14.37 -10.94
CA ALA A 46 -1.74 -13.26 -11.17
C ALA A 46 -2.94 -13.27 -10.19
N LYS A 47 -3.48 -14.46 -9.87
CA LYS A 47 -4.54 -14.64 -8.88
C LYS A 47 -4.07 -14.34 -7.46
N GLY A 48 -2.83 -14.70 -7.11
CA GLY A 48 -2.19 -14.31 -5.85
C GLY A 48 -1.99 -12.79 -5.74
N CYS A 49 -1.51 -12.14 -6.81
CA CYS A 49 -1.37 -10.69 -6.88
C CYS A 49 -2.74 -9.98 -6.75
N ALA A 50 -3.77 -10.45 -7.45
CA ALA A 50 -5.13 -9.90 -7.33
C ALA A 50 -5.70 -10.04 -5.91
N LEU A 51 -5.48 -11.17 -5.24
CA LEU A 51 -5.83 -11.36 -3.84
C LEU A 51 -5.05 -10.40 -2.93
N GLN A 52 -3.76 -10.19 -3.16
CA GLN A 52 -2.96 -9.23 -2.39
C GLN A 52 -3.41 -7.78 -2.60
N CYS A 53 -3.79 -7.40 -3.81
CA CYS A 53 -4.42 -6.09 -4.07
C CYS A 53 -5.76 -5.95 -3.34
N ALA A 54 -6.57 -7.03 -3.25
CA ALA A 54 -7.81 -7.04 -2.49
C ALA A 54 -7.58 -6.99 -0.96
N ILE A 55 -6.49 -7.57 -0.44
CA ILE A 55 -6.05 -7.45 0.96
C ILE A 55 -5.60 -6.01 1.29
N LEU A 56 -4.93 -5.34 0.35
CA LEU A 56 -4.42 -3.97 0.53
C LEU A 56 -5.47 -2.87 0.27
N SER A 57 -6.64 -3.22 -0.27
CA SER A 57 -7.69 -2.26 -0.58
C SER A 57 -8.44 -1.81 0.68
N PRO A 58 -8.58 -0.49 0.94
CA PRO A 58 -9.41 0.01 2.04
C PRO A 58 -10.92 -0.16 1.81
N THR A 59 -11.35 -0.46 0.57
CA THR A 59 -12.76 -0.58 0.20
C THR A 59 -13.24 -2.04 0.05
N PHE A 60 -12.33 -3.00 0.00
CA PHE A 60 -12.65 -4.42 -0.20
C PHE A 60 -12.30 -5.24 1.04
N LYS A 61 -13.13 -6.23 1.39
CA LYS A 61 -12.88 -7.13 2.53
C LYS A 61 -12.81 -8.57 2.04
N VAL A 62 -11.64 -9.18 2.21
CA VAL A 62 -11.43 -10.62 2.01
C VAL A 62 -11.60 -11.39 3.32
N ARG A 63 -11.62 -12.72 3.26
CA ARG A 63 -11.38 -13.57 4.43
C ARG A 63 -9.96 -13.31 4.96
N GLU A 64 -9.78 -13.33 6.29
CA GLU A 64 -8.45 -13.17 6.89
C GLU A 64 -7.46 -14.18 6.30
N PHE A 65 -6.33 -13.64 5.83
CA PHE A 65 -5.21 -14.37 5.25
C PHE A 65 -3.95 -13.55 5.50
N GLN A 66 -2.89 -14.18 6.01
CA GLN A 66 -1.66 -13.50 6.41
C GLN A 66 -0.47 -14.09 5.65
N VAL A 67 0.33 -13.23 5.01
CA VAL A 67 1.56 -13.60 4.29
C VAL A 67 2.75 -13.08 5.09
N ASN A 68 3.59 -14.00 5.58
CA ASN A 68 4.81 -13.68 6.31
C ASN A 68 6.02 -13.93 5.40
N GLU A 69 6.65 -12.87 4.91
CA GLU A 69 7.75 -12.92 3.94
C GLU A 69 9.10 -12.54 4.58
N SER A 70 10.21 -13.00 4.01
CA SER A 70 11.56 -12.96 4.57
C SER A 70 12.56 -12.33 3.58
N PHE A 71 13.12 -11.18 3.92
CA PHE A 71 14.07 -10.47 3.05
C PHE A 71 15.43 -11.21 2.95
N PRO A 72 15.91 -11.55 1.73
CA PRO A 72 17.00 -12.51 1.56
C PRO A 72 18.41 -11.94 1.79
N PHE A 73 18.61 -10.62 1.78
CA PHE A 73 19.94 -10.00 1.84
C PHE A 73 20.16 -9.23 3.16
N PRO A 74 21.37 -9.25 3.75
CA PRO A 74 21.65 -8.46 4.94
C PRO A 74 21.88 -6.99 4.55
N ILE A 75 21.21 -6.07 5.26
CA ILE A 75 21.30 -4.62 5.02
C ILE A 75 21.98 -3.95 6.21
N ALA A 76 23.00 -3.15 5.91
CA ALA A 76 23.70 -2.29 6.85
C ALA A 76 23.42 -0.81 6.57
N LEU A 77 23.57 -0.02 7.64
CA LEU A 77 23.73 1.42 7.55
C LEU A 77 25.21 1.74 7.80
N SER A 78 25.78 2.60 6.96
CA SER A 78 27.16 3.09 7.08
C SER A 78 27.16 4.61 7.23
N TRP A 79 28.08 5.16 8.02
CA TRP A 79 28.18 6.60 8.26
C TRP A 79 29.58 7.01 8.71
N LYS A 80 29.93 8.27 8.49
CA LYS A 80 31.19 8.84 9.02
C LYS A 80 31.11 8.99 10.55
N GLY A 81 32.11 8.47 11.27
CA GLY A 81 32.19 8.55 12.73
C GLY A 81 33.58 8.91 13.22
N PRO A 82 33.71 9.37 14.49
CA PRO A 82 35.02 9.39 15.14
C PRO A 82 35.56 7.95 15.21
N ALA A 83 36.84 7.77 14.89
CA ALA A 83 37.49 6.47 15.08
C ALA A 83 37.64 6.16 16.58
N PRO A 84 37.59 4.87 16.99
CA PRO A 84 37.66 4.50 18.42
C PRO A 84 38.95 4.96 19.12
N ASP A 85 40.09 4.88 18.43
CA ASP A 85 41.43 5.02 19.03
C ASP A 85 42.24 6.23 18.47
N ALA A 86 41.57 7.29 18.03
CA ALA A 86 42.22 8.45 17.42
C ALA A 86 42.85 9.42 18.45
N GLN A 87 43.95 9.02 19.10
CA GLN A 87 44.77 9.95 19.91
C GLN A 87 45.49 11.03 19.08
N ASN A 88 45.57 10.89 17.75
CA ASN A 88 46.21 11.88 16.87
C ASN A 88 45.41 12.11 15.56
N GLY A 89 44.41 12.99 15.61
CA GLY A 89 44.14 14.02 14.59
C GLY A 89 43.80 13.66 13.14
N ALA A 90 43.78 12.40 12.70
CA ALA A 90 43.60 12.03 11.29
C ALA A 90 42.70 10.81 11.05
N LEU A 91 42.06 10.81 9.87
CA LEU A 91 41.17 9.79 9.29
C LEU A 91 39.79 9.64 9.94
N GLU A 92 38.74 10.05 9.20
CA GLU A 92 37.35 9.67 9.47
C GLU A 92 37.13 8.20 9.09
N ASN A 93 36.86 7.34 10.07
CA ASN A 93 36.46 5.96 9.77
C ASN A 93 34.96 5.87 9.49
N HIS A 94 34.59 5.07 8.49
CA HIS A 94 33.21 4.65 8.29
C HIS A 94 32.84 3.64 9.38
N GLN A 95 31.89 4.03 10.22
CA GLN A 95 31.21 3.12 11.14
C GLN A 95 30.05 2.48 10.38
N SER A 96 29.83 1.17 10.56
CA SER A 96 28.76 0.43 9.91
C SER A 96 28.05 -0.48 10.90
N THR A 97 26.78 -0.79 10.68
CA THR A 97 25.98 -1.69 11.52
C THR A 97 24.91 -2.37 10.69
N VAL A 98 24.80 -3.70 10.80
CA VAL A 98 23.70 -4.48 10.19
C VAL A 98 22.40 -4.17 10.92
N VAL A 99 21.39 -3.74 10.17
CA VAL A 99 20.08 -3.30 10.70
C VAL A 99 18.98 -4.31 10.39
N PHE A 100 19.03 -4.92 9.21
CA PHE A 100 18.18 -6.05 8.84
C PHE A 100 19.10 -7.22 8.45
N PRO A 101 19.20 -8.31 9.25
CA PRO A 101 20.01 -9.47 8.89
C PRO A 101 19.40 -10.26 7.72
N LYS A 102 20.21 -11.14 7.11
CA LYS A 102 19.77 -12.11 6.10
C LYS A 102 18.63 -12.97 6.66
N GLY A 103 17.48 -12.97 5.97
CA GLY A 103 16.26 -13.64 6.43
C GLY A 103 15.40 -12.84 7.42
N ASN A 104 15.59 -11.51 7.52
CA ASN A 104 14.75 -10.66 8.37
C ASN A 104 13.31 -10.57 7.80
N PRO A 105 12.26 -10.76 8.62
CA PRO A 105 10.87 -10.70 8.17
C PRO A 105 10.44 -9.31 7.69
N ILE A 106 9.53 -9.24 6.73
CA ILE A 106 8.98 -7.98 6.20
C ILE A 106 7.48 -7.85 6.47
N PRO A 107 6.97 -6.64 6.76
CA PRO A 107 7.70 -5.39 6.99
C PRO A 107 8.43 -5.37 8.35
N SER A 108 9.48 -4.55 8.46
CA SER A 108 10.27 -4.40 9.69
C SER A 108 10.73 -2.95 9.88
N VAL A 109 10.82 -2.50 11.14
CA VAL A 109 11.30 -1.16 11.49
C VAL A 109 12.33 -1.27 12.60
N LYS A 110 13.44 -0.55 12.45
CA LYS A 110 14.51 -0.40 13.44
C LYS A 110 14.71 1.08 13.74
N ALA A 111 15.26 1.40 14.90
CA ALA A 111 15.61 2.78 15.25
C ALA A 111 16.99 2.84 15.88
N LEU A 112 17.88 3.62 15.27
CA LEU A 112 19.24 3.86 15.75
C LEU A 112 19.30 5.24 16.43
N THR A 113 20.22 5.38 17.40
CA THR A 113 20.45 6.66 18.09
C THR A 113 21.84 7.19 17.75
N PHE A 114 21.88 8.41 17.24
CA PHE A 114 23.11 9.10 16.83
C PHE A 114 23.32 10.34 17.69
N TYR A 115 24.58 10.63 18.03
CA TYR A 115 24.97 11.85 18.72
C TYR A 115 25.77 12.72 17.75
N ARG A 116 25.26 13.90 17.36
CA ARG A 116 25.83 14.72 16.27
C ARG A 116 25.77 16.21 16.59
N SER A 117 26.75 16.97 16.11
CA SER A 117 26.83 18.43 16.26
C SER A 117 26.15 19.21 15.12
N GLY A 118 25.81 18.53 14.02
CA GLY A 118 25.16 19.12 12.85
C GLY A 118 24.88 18.07 11.77
N THR A 119 24.44 18.53 10.59
CA THR A 119 24.04 17.70 9.44
C THR A 119 25.05 16.60 9.12
N PHE A 120 24.56 15.38 8.88
CA PHE A 120 25.39 14.22 8.57
C PHE A 120 24.69 13.28 7.57
N THR A 121 25.46 12.40 6.94
CA THR A 121 24.93 11.37 6.02
C THR A 121 24.84 9.99 6.66
N ILE A 122 23.89 9.19 6.17
CA ILE A 122 23.81 7.74 6.37
C ILE A 122 23.65 7.09 5.01
N ASP A 123 24.51 6.13 4.72
CA ASP A 123 24.47 5.28 3.53
C ASP A 123 23.69 4.00 3.85
N VAL A 124 22.71 3.64 3.02
CA VAL A 124 22.07 2.31 3.06
C VAL A 124 22.77 1.41 2.06
N GLN A 125 23.21 0.23 2.50
CA GLN A 125 23.98 -0.69 1.68
C GLN A 125 23.72 -2.15 2.05
N TYR A 126 23.99 -3.05 1.11
CA TYR A 126 24.15 -4.46 1.41
C TYR A 126 25.38 -4.64 2.33
N ALA A 127 25.23 -5.45 3.38
CA ALA A 127 26.27 -5.74 4.35
C ALA A 127 27.24 -6.84 3.86
N ASP A 128 26.75 -7.69 2.97
CA ASP A 128 27.50 -8.71 2.24
C ASP A 128 27.15 -8.55 0.75
N VAL A 129 28.18 -8.62 -0.09
CA VAL A 129 28.08 -8.48 -1.55
C VAL A 129 28.65 -9.69 -2.30
N SER A 130 29.10 -10.73 -1.59
CA SER A 130 29.66 -11.94 -2.19
C SER A 130 28.66 -12.72 -3.05
N GLU A 131 27.37 -12.66 -2.69
CA GLU A 131 26.25 -13.23 -3.44
C GLU A 131 25.63 -12.26 -4.47
N LEU A 132 26.18 -11.05 -4.64
CA LEU A 132 25.51 -9.93 -5.31
C LEU A 132 26.15 -9.57 -6.66
N GLN A 133 25.33 -9.44 -7.70
CA GLN A 133 25.75 -8.94 -9.03
C GLN A 133 25.49 -7.43 -9.20
N ALA A 134 25.27 -6.70 -8.11
CA ALA A 134 24.84 -5.31 -8.10
C ALA A 134 25.73 -4.44 -7.18
N PRO A 135 25.75 -3.11 -7.34
CA PRO A 135 26.49 -2.21 -6.45
C PRO A 135 26.08 -2.38 -4.98
N ALA A 136 27.07 -2.32 -4.08
CA ALA A 136 26.85 -2.46 -2.63
C ALA A 136 25.89 -1.42 -2.06
N LYS A 137 25.91 -0.19 -2.59
CA LYS A 137 25.22 0.98 -2.04
C LYS A 137 23.87 1.20 -2.71
N ILE A 138 22.82 1.24 -1.90
CA ILE A 138 21.41 1.35 -2.31
C ILE A 138 20.96 2.80 -2.33
N SER A 139 21.30 3.57 -1.28
CA SER A 139 20.92 4.98 -1.18
C SER A 139 21.83 5.75 -0.21
N THR A 140 21.78 7.09 -0.29
CA THR A 140 22.34 8.02 0.69
C THR A 140 21.22 8.89 1.26
N TYR A 141 21.18 9.03 2.58
CA TYR A 141 20.30 9.96 3.28
C TYR A 141 21.13 11.07 3.93
N THR A 142 20.71 12.32 3.77
CA THR A 142 21.27 13.46 4.52
C THR A 142 20.28 13.87 5.59
N ILE A 143 20.72 13.94 6.84
CA ILE A 143 19.89 14.20 8.02
C ILE A 143 20.26 15.55 8.60
N GLY A 144 19.37 16.52 8.45
CA GLY A 144 19.54 17.92 8.82
C GLY A 144 18.98 18.90 7.77
N PRO A 145 19.03 20.21 8.02
CA PRO A 145 19.69 20.85 9.15
C PRO A 145 18.94 20.66 10.49
N PHE A 146 19.69 20.69 11.57
CA PHE A 146 19.18 20.80 12.94
C PHE A 146 20.17 21.63 13.77
N GLN A 147 19.72 22.19 14.88
CA GLN A 147 20.57 22.88 15.85
C GLN A 147 20.88 21.95 17.03
N SER A 148 22.04 22.17 17.67
CA SER A 148 22.43 21.52 18.91
C SER A 148 22.61 22.57 20.01
N ALA A 149 22.44 22.18 21.28
CA ALA A 149 22.78 23.04 22.41
C ALA A 149 24.29 23.40 22.36
N LYS A 150 24.64 24.60 22.83
CA LYS A 150 25.99 25.18 22.67
C LYS A 150 27.07 24.32 23.35
N GLY A 151 27.76 23.49 22.55
CA GLY A 151 28.88 22.65 22.97
C GLY A 151 28.60 21.15 22.97
N GLU A 152 27.33 20.73 22.92
CA GLU A 152 26.95 19.31 23.02
C GLU A 152 26.62 18.66 21.67
N ARG A 153 26.57 17.33 21.66
CA ARG A 153 26.16 16.51 20.50
C ARG A 153 24.70 16.09 20.66
N ALA A 154 23.81 16.81 19.99
CA ALA A 154 22.39 16.51 19.86
C ALA A 154 22.09 15.02 19.60
N LYS A 155 21.07 14.51 20.28
CA LYS A 155 20.66 13.10 20.35
C LYS A 155 19.54 12.83 19.33
N LEU A 156 19.87 12.31 18.16
CA LEU A 156 18.91 12.01 17.10
C LEU A 156 18.51 10.53 17.12
N LYS A 157 17.21 10.24 17.17
CA LYS A 157 16.65 8.92 16.89
C LYS A 157 16.23 8.86 15.43
N VAL A 158 16.86 7.98 14.65
CA VAL A 158 16.57 7.78 13.23
C VAL A 158 15.88 6.43 13.06
N LYS A 159 14.67 6.43 12.48
CA LYS A 159 13.96 5.20 12.11
C LYS A 159 14.34 4.79 10.69
N VAL A 160 14.59 3.50 10.50
CA VAL A 160 14.79 2.88 9.19
C VAL A 160 13.78 1.76 9.04
N ARG A 161 13.12 1.73 7.89
CA ARG A 161 12.00 0.86 7.55
C ARG A 161 12.40 -0.03 6.37
N LEU A 162 12.13 -1.32 6.50
CA LEU A 162 12.05 -2.27 5.41
C LEU A 162 10.56 -2.52 5.17
N ASN A 163 10.02 -2.03 4.06
CA ASN A 163 8.58 -2.03 3.81
C ASN A 163 8.07 -3.39 3.29
N LEU A 164 6.76 -3.51 3.08
CA LEU A 164 6.11 -4.74 2.60
C LEU A 164 6.59 -5.18 1.20
N HIS A 165 7.16 -4.25 0.42
CA HIS A 165 7.68 -4.49 -0.93
C HIS A 165 9.19 -4.82 -0.93
N GLY A 166 9.81 -5.02 0.23
CA GLY A 166 11.24 -5.29 0.36
C GLY A 166 12.15 -4.06 0.18
N ILE A 167 11.60 -2.85 0.10
CA ILE A 167 12.37 -1.61 -0.08
C ILE A 167 12.80 -1.07 1.29
N VAL A 168 14.08 -0.69 1.42
CA VAL A 168 14.62 -0.05 2.63
C VAL A 168 14.71 1.47 2.45
N SER A 169 14.20 2.22 3.43
CA SER A 169 14.34 3.69 3.49
C SER A 169 14.50 4.20 4.92
N VAL A 170 15.06 5.41 5.06
CA VAL A 170 15.02 6.16 6.33
C VAL A 170 13.63 6.79 6.46
N ASP A 171 12.83 6.25 7.39
CA ASP A 171 11.43 6.61 7.61
C ASP A 171 11.25 7.98 8.28
N SER A 172 12.14 8.32 9.21
CA SER A 172 12.10 9.59 9.94
C SER A 172 13.36 9.82 10.77
N ALA A 173 13.75 11.08 10.96
CA ALA A 173 14.74 11.49 11.95
C ALA A 173 14.08 12.41 13.00
N THR A 174 14.44 12.22 14.27
CA THR A 174 13.85 12.98 15.38
C THR A 174 14.93 13.36 16.39
N LEU A 175 15.14 14.66 16.57
CA LEU A 175 15.94 15.21 17.66
C LEU A 175 15.22 15.01 19.00
N LEU A 176 15.95 14.53 20.00
CA LEU A 176 15.51 14.34 21.37
C LEU A 176 16.24 15.33 22.27
N GLU A 177 15.49 16.26 22.86
CA GLU A 177 16.00 17.24 23.82
C GLU A 177 15.47 16.85 25.22
N GLU A 178 16.34 16.74 26.21
CA GLU A 178 15.94 16.49 27.60
C GLU A 178 15.68 17.83 28.30
N GLU A 179 14.40 18.12 28.57
CA GLU A 179 13.95 19.32 29.29
C GLU A 179 13.85 18.97 30.79
N GLU A 180 14.73 19.55 31.60
CA GLU A 180 14.67 19.46 33.06
C GLU A 180 13.62 20.46 33.56
N VAL A 181 12.43 19.94 33.86
CA VAL A 181 11.36 20.72 34.47
C VAL A 181 11.68 20.89 35.95
N GLU A 182 12.17 22.06 36.34
CA GLU A 182 12.21 22.45 37.74
C GLU A 182 10.78 22.42 38.30
N VAL A 183 10.54 21.53 39.27
CA VAL A 183 9.26 21.49 39.96
C VAL A 183 9.27 22.60 41.02
N PRO A 184 8.43 23.64 40.91
CA PRO A 184 8.34 24.65 41.96
C PRO A 184 7.80 23.98 43.23
N VAL A 185 8.64 23.89 44.27
CA VAL A 185 8.25 23.33 45.56
C VAL A 185 7.23 24.26 46.21
N VAL A 186 5.95 23.96 46.03
CA VAL A 186 4.85 24.62 46.73
C VAL A 186 5.00 24.30 48.22
N LYS A 187 5.53 25.26 48.98
CA LYS A 187 5.49 25.21 50.44
C LYS A 187 4.05 25.46 50.86
N GLU A 188 3.35 24.43 51.29
CA GLU A 188 2.03 24.57 51.89
C GLU A 188 2.13 25.46 53.13
N ALA A 189 1.32 26.53 53.15
CA ALA A 189 1.20 27.39 54.32
C ALA A 189 0.17 26.80 55.27
N VAL A 190 0.61 26.40 56.46
CA VAL A 190 -0.27 25.93 57.54
C VAL A 190 -1.28 27.02 57.90
N LYS A 191 -2.55 26.64 58.05
CA LYS A 191 -3.59 27.48 58.66
C LYS A 191 -3.98 26.91 60.03
N GLU A 192 -4.04 27.78 61.03
CA GLU A 192 -4.67 27.48 62.32
C GLU A 192 -6.20 27.61 62.23
N PRO A 193 -6.96 26.92 63.11
CA PRO A 193 -8.41 26.97 63.14
C PRO A 193 -8.96 28.08 64.07
N ALA A 194 -10.16 28.59 63.76
CA ALA A 194 -11.00 29.33 64.69
C ALA A 194 -12.49 29.11 64.34
N GLU A 195 -13.33 29.08 65.37
CA GLU A 195 -14.79 28.86 65.33
C GLU A 195 -15.52 30.23 65.12
N MET A 196 -16.86 30.40 65.07
CA MET A 196 -18.01 29.57 65.45
C MET A 196 -19.31 30.14 64.81
N GLU A 197 -20.35 29.29 64.57
CA GLU A 197 -21.82 29.60 64.54
C GLU A 197 -22.39 30.73 63.60
N THR A 198 -23.68 30.81 63.23
CA THR A 198 -24.94 30.01 63.36
C THR A 198 -25.71 30.19 62.02
N ASP A 199 -26.22 29.17 61.33
CA ASP A 199 -27.52 28.46 61.52
C ASP A 199 -28.78 29.24 61.05
N GLU A 200 -29.43 28.79 59.96
CA GLU A 200 -30.87 28.41 59.93
C GLU A 200 -31.38 27.90 58.54
N ALA A 201 -32.13 26.79 58.60
CA ALA A 201 -33.36 26.44 57.84
C ALA A 201 -33.45 26.32 56.28
N SER A 202 -34.12 25.23 55.87
CA SER A 202 -34.80 24.94 54.58
C SER A 202 -33.94 24.66 53.31
N GLY A 203 -34.38 23.79 52.38
CA GLY A 203 -35.51 22.87 52.45
C GLY A 203 -35.82 22.09 51.15
N ASP A 204 -35.77 20.75 51.24
CA ASP A 204 -36.32 19.73 50.31
C ASP A 204 -35.88 19.74 48.81
N ALA A 205 -36.33 18.73 48.05
CA ALA A 205 -35.68 18.25 46.83
C ALA A 205 -36.48 18.37 45.53
N ALA A 206 -35.74 18.52 44.43
CA ALA A 206 -36.09 18.08 43.07
C ALA A 206 -34.78 17.80 42.30
N PRO A 207 -34.72 16.80 41.41
CA PRO A 207 -35.15 17.07 40.03
C PRO A 207 -35.81 15.89 39.29
N SER A 208 -36.95 16.12 38.63
CA SER A 208 -37.38 15.32 37.47
C SER A 208 -38.48 16.00 36.66
N THR A 209 -38.24 16.12 35.34
CA THR A 209 -39.15 16.27 34.18
C THR A 209 -38.23 16.59 32.98
N THR A 210 -38.40 16.09 31.76
CA THR A 210 -39.58 15.50 31.10
C THR A 210 -39.24 14.23 30.30
N SER A 211 -40.02 13.17 30.47
CA SER A 211 -40.50 12.33 29.36
C SER A 211 -41.72 13.04 28.71
N GLU A 212 -42.32 12.66 27.58
CA GLU A 212 -42.34 11.41 26.79
C GLU A 212 -42.26 11.75 25.27
N SER A 213 -42.21 10.79 24.34
CA SER A 213 -43.41 10.10 23.82
C SER A 213 -43.08 8.78 23.14
N ASP A 214 -44.03 7.86 23.21
CA ASP A 214 -43.93 6.45 22.83
C ASP A 214 -44.34 6.18 21.37
N VAL A 215 -43.84 5.09 20.78
CA VAL A 215 -44.60 4.23 19.84
C VAL A 215 -43.99 2.81 19.81
N ASN A 216 -44.39 1.99 20.78
CA ASN A 216 -44.18 0.54 20.85
C ASN A 216 -44.96 -0.24 19.76
N MET A 217 -44.31 -1.26 19.16
CA MET A 217 -44.96 -2.50 18.69
C MET A 217 -44.02 -3.72 18.77
N GLN A 218 -44.04 -4.40 19.92
CA GLN A 218 -43.69 -5.81 20.20
C GLN A 218 -44.45 -6.81 19.29
N ASP A 219 -44.21 -8.13 19.17
CA ASP A 219 -43.29 -9.18 19.70
C ASP A 219 -43.04 -10.18 18.49
N ALA A 220 -42.52 -11.43 18.51
CA ALA A 220 -42.12 -12.38 19.54
C ALA A 220 -41.10 -13.46 19.05
N LYS A 221 -40.30 -13.95 20.01
CA LYS A 221 -40.03 -15.35 20.44
C LYS A 221 -40.23 -16.52 19.45
N GLY A 222 -39.46 -17.62 19.52
CA GLY A 222 -38.42 -18.06 20.47
C GLY A 222 -37.94 -19.49 20.12
N ALA A 223 -37.29 -20.31 20.97
CA ALA A 223 -36.80 -20.18 22.35
C ALA A 223 -35.83 -21.34 22.70
N GLY A 224 -35.17 -21.29 23.88
CA GLY A 224 -34.49 -22.43 24.54
C GLY A 224 -32.96 -22.55 24.31
N ASP A 225 -32.15 -23.01 25.27
CA ASP A 225 -32.42 -23.33 26.70
C ASP A 225 -31.14 -23.23 27.59
N ALA A 226 -31.27 -23.47 28.91
CA ALA A 226 -30.23 -23.36 29.96
C ALA A 226 -29.12 -24.46 29.88
N SER A 227 -28.07 -24.57 30.74
CA SER A 227 -27.75 -24.12 32.12
C SER A 227 -26.22 -24.26 32.36
N GLY A 228 -25.54 -23.90 33.46
CA GLY A 228 -25.87 -23.24 34.75
C GLY A 228 -24.82 -23.57 35.85
N ALA A 229 -24.77 -22.78 36.95
CA ALA A 229 -24.07 -23.02 38.24
C ALA A 229 -22.50 -23.13 38.27
N GLU A 230 -21.78 -22.91 39.40
CA GLU A 230 -21.89 -21.90 40.49
C GLU A 230 -20.57 -21.90 41.35
N ASN A 231 -20.58 -21.21 42.50
CA ASN A 231 -19.53 -21.06 43.55
C ASN A 231 -18.39 -20.04 43.29
N GLY A 232 -17.95 -19.26 44.28
CA GLY A 232 -18.57 -19.03 45.61
C GLY A 232 -17.63 -18.53 46.72
N VAL A 233 -17.69 -17.21 47.01
CA VAL A 233 -17.33 -16.51 48.28
C VAL A 233 -15.87 -16.61 48.85
N PRO A 234 -15.45 -15.69 49.75
CA PRO A 234 -14.03 -15.40 50.05
C PRO A 234 -13.65 -15.59 51.53
N GLU A 235 -12.45 -15.14 51.94
CA GLU A 235 -12.17 -14.83 53.36
C GLU A 235 -11.29 -13.59 53.57
N SER A 236 -11.22 -13.12 54.82
CA SER A 236 -10.62 -11.85 55.26
C SER A 236 -9.10 -11.94 55.49
N GLY A 237 -8.43 -10.79 55.46
CA GLY A 237 -7.00 -10.68 55.80
C GLY A 237 -6.74 -10.32 57.27
N ASP A 238 -5.45 -10.24 57.61
CA ASP A 238 -4.95 -9.57 58.82
C ASP A 238 -3.68 -8.75 58.49
N LYS A 239 -3.34 -7.79 59.35
CA LYS A 239 -2.15 -6.93 59.24
C LYS A 239 -0.97 -7.53 60.01
N PRO A 240 0.26 -7.11 59.66
CA PRO A 240 0.98 -6.37 60.69
C PRO A 240 1.49 -5.01 60.18
N VAL A 241 1.48 -4.02 61.07
CA VAL A 241 2.07 -2.69 60.81
C VAL A 241 3.55 -2.74 61.16
N LYS A 242 4.40 -2.26 60.25
CA LYS A 242 5.66 -1.59 60.61
C LYS A 242 5.76 -0.26 59.89
N MET A 243 5.92 0.80 60.68
CA MET A 243 6.46 2.06 60.19
C MET A 243 7.98 1.93 60.19
N GLU A 244 8.62 2.17 59.05
CA GLU A 244 9.94 2.80 59.03
C GLU A 244 9.89 3.95 58.03
N THR A 245 10.40 5.11 58.45
CA THR A 245 10.40 6.33 57.64
C THR A 245 11.59 6.31 56.70
N ASP A 246 11.33 6.34 55.40
CA ASP A 246 12.36 6.69 54.42
C ASP A 246 11.84 7.76 53.46
N ALA A 247 12.61 8.83 53.32
CA ALA A 247 12.20 10.03 52.61
C ALA A 247 12.40 9.83 51.11
N LYS A 248 11.39 9.23 50.45
CA LYS A 248 11.41 8.92 49.02
C LYS A 248 11.48 10.19 48.16
N VAL A 249 12.69 10.66 47.90
CA VAL A 249 13.00 11.68 46.89
C VAL A 249 12.51 11.16 45.54
N GLU A 250 11.42 11.72 45.01
CA GLU A 250 11.06 11.48 43.60
C GLU A 250 12.15 12.06 42.71
N ALA A 251 12.87 11.19 42.00
CA ALA A 251 13.77 11.63 40.95
C ALA A 251 12.99 12.43 39.89
N PRO A 252 13.49 13.59 39.44
CA PRO A 252 12.74 14.49 38.56
C PRO A 252 12.35 13.80 37.26
N LYS A 253 11.07 13.89 36.91
CA LYS A 253 10.47 13.25 35.73
C LYS A 253 10.88 13.99 34.45
N LYS A 254 12.11 13.74 33.99
CA LYS A 254 12.71 14.30 32.77
C LYS A 254 11.74 14.25 31.59
N LYS A 255 11.45 15.42 31.00
CA LYS A 255 10.51 15.56 29.90
C LYS A 255 11.28 15.60 28.58
N VAL A 256 11.09 14.59 27.74
CA VAL A 256 11.83 14.50 26.46
C VAL A 256 11.03 15.18 25.35
N LYS A 257 11.45 16.39 24.98
CA LYS A 257 10.95 17.12 23.81
C LYS A 257 11.46 16.45 22.53
N LYS A 258 10.61 16.41 21.52
CA LYS A 258 10.84 15.68 20.26
C LYS A 258 10.62 16.61 19.08
N THR A 259 11.67 16.85 18.30
CA THR A 259 11.64 17.77 17.15
C THR A 259 11.94 16.96 15.90
N SER A 260 11.08 17.03 14.88
CA SER A 260 11.32 16.36 13.60
C SER A 260 12.51 17.01 12.90
N VAL A 261 13.41 16.21 12.32
CA VAL A 261 14.59 16.69 11.60
C VAL A 261 14.43 16.38 10.12
N PRO A 262 14.70 17.33 9.19
CA PRO A 262 14.59 17.07 7.76
C PRO A 262 15.51 15.93 7.33
N VAL A 263 15.02 15.14 6.38
CA VAL A 263 15.75 14.05 5.74
C VAL A 263 15.60 14.23 4.24
N THR A 264 16.72 14.28 3.51
CA THR A 264 16.72 14.22 2.04
C THR A 264 17.39 12.92 1.59
N GLU A 265 16.94 12.37 0.46
CA GLU A 265 17.40 11.06 -0.03
C GLU A 265 17.93 11.10 -1.45
N ILE A 266 18.88 10.21 -1.73
CA ILE A 266 19.42 9.92 -3.05
C ILE A 266 19.41 8.40 -3.19
N VAL A 267 18.44 7.85 -3.92
CA VAL A 267 18.32 6.40 -4.18
C VAL A 267 18.98 6.08 -5.52
N TYR A 268 19.97 5.18 -5.52
CA TYR A 268 20.71 4.87 -6.75
C TYR A 268 19.90 3.97 -7.67
N GLY A 269 19.85 4.32 -8.96
CA GLY A 269 19.02 3.64 -9.95
C GLY A 269 17.54 4.01 -9.93
N ALA A 270 17.09 4.85 -9.00
CA ALA A 270 15.74 5.43 -9.05
C ALA A 270 15.67 6.56 -10.10
N MET A 271 14.52 6.67 -10.77
CA MET A 271 14.23 7.82 -11.65
C MET A 271 13.93 9.06 -10.80
N ALA A 272 14.39 10.24 -11.25
CA ALA A 272 13.98 11.50 -10.63
C ALA A 272 12.49 11.77 -10.91
N ALA A 273 11.80 12.43 -9.99
CA ALA A 273 10.35 12.69 -10.11
C ALA A 273 9.97 13.42 -11.42
N ALA A 274 10.82 14.33 -11.90
CA ALA A 274 10.62 15.03 -13.17
C ALA A 274 10.75 14.13 -14.41
N ASP A 275 11.50 13.02 -14.33
CA ASP A 275 11.65 12.05 -15.42
C ASP A 275 10.57 10.96 -15.36
N VAL A 276 10.08 10.62 -14.16
CA VAL A 276 8.85 9.83 -13.99
C VAL A 276 7.66 10.58 -14.58
N GLN A 277 7.53 11.89 -14.33
CA GLN A 277 6.46 12.71 -14.89
C GLN A 277 6.47 12.72 -16.43
N LYS A 278 7.63 12.92 -17.07
CA LYS A 278 7.77 12.83 -18.54
C LYS A 278 7.42 11.44 -19.08
N ALA A 279 7.77 10.38 -18.36
CA ALA A 279 7.44 9.01 -18.75
C ALA A 279 5.92 8.76 -18.69
N VAL A 280 5.25 9.28 -17.67
CA VAL A 280 3.78 9.25 -17.53
C VAL A 280 3.09 10.07 -18.63
N GLU A 281 3.60 11.26 -18.95
CA GLU A 281 3.10 12.09 -20.05
C GLU A 281 3.21 11.37 -21.39
N LYS A 282 4.36 10.76 -21.69
CA LYS A 282 4.55 9.95 -22.91
C LYS A 282 3.65 8.71 -22.94
N GLU A 283 3.42 8.05 -21.80
CA GLU A 283 2.49 6.91 -21.71
C GLU A 283 1.05 7.34 -22.06
N PHE A 284 0.61 8.52 -21.61
CA PHE A 284 -0.68 9.08 -22.01
C PHE A 284 -0.75 9.42 -23.50
N GLU A 285 0.33 9.90 -24.12
CA GLU A 285 0.39 10.14 -25.57
C GLU A 285 0.25 8.83 -26.36
N MET A 286 0.98 7.77 -25.98
CA MET A 286 0.92 6.46 -26.65
C MET A 286 -0.45 5.79 -26.45
N ALA A 287 -0.97 5.76 -25.22
CA ALA A 287 -2.29 5.19 -24.93
C ALA A 287 -3.45 5.98 -25.58
N LEU A 288 -3.25 7.26 -25.90
CA LEU A 288 -4.21 8.04 -26.70
C LEU A 288 -4.12 7.68 -28.19
N GLN A 289 -2.91 7.47 -28.73
CA GLN A 289 -2.72 7.00 -30.12
C GLN A 289 -3.33 5.62 -30.33
N ASP A 290 -3.09 4.67 -29.43
CA ASP A 290 -3.68 3.32 -29.48
C ASP A 290 -5.21 3.37 -29.45
N ARG A 291 -5.80 4.17 -28.54
CA ARG A 291 -7.25 4.37 -28.48
C ARG A 291 -7.81 5.00 -29.75
N VAL A 292 -7.15 6.01 -30.31
CA VAL A 292 -7.59 6.64 -31.56
C VAL A 292 -7.51 5.63 -32.72
N MET A 293 -6.52 4.75 -32.75
CA MET A 293 -6.41 3.68 -33.75
C MET A 293 -7.54 2.65 -33.60
N GLU A 294 -7.80 2.16 -32.38
CA GLU A 294 -8.89 1.23 -32.08
C GLU A 294 -10.26 1.84 -32.43
N GLU A 295 -10.54 3.06 -31.97
CA GLU A 295 -11.78 3.79 -32.27
C GLU A 295 -11.92 4.16 -33.75
N THR A 296 -10.82 4.25 -34.52
CA THR A 296 -10.85 4.46 -35.98
C THR A 296 -11.21 3.16 -36.68
N LYS A 297 -10.54 2.05 -36.32
CA LYS A 297 -10.80 0.71 -36.84
C LYS A 297 -12.25 0.28 -36.59
N ASP A 298 -12.78 0.53 -35.39
CA ASP A 298 -14.19 0.25 -35.07
C ASP A 298 -15.17 1.06 -35.94
N LYS A 299 -14.80 2.26 -36.41
CA LYS A 299 -15.61 3.01 -37.37
C LYS A 299 -15.46 2.50 -38.80
N LYS A 300 -14.28 2.03 -39.22
CA LYS A 300 -14.11 1.31 -40.50
C LYS A 300 -14.99 0.06 -40.54
N ASN A 301 -14.86 -0.81 -39.53
CA ASN A 301 -15.66 -2.02 -39.34
C ASN A 301 -17.17 -1.72 -39.33
N ALA A 302 -17.60 -0.59 -38.77
CA ALA A 302 -19.00 -0.19 -38.73
C ALA A 302 -19.57 0.27 -40.08
N VAL A 303 -18.74 0.82 -40.98
CA VAL A 303 -19.14 1.07 -42.38
C VAL A 303 -19.26 -0.26 -43.11
N GLU A 304 -18.22 -1.10 -43.04
CA GLU A 304 -18.15 -2.43 -43.68
C GLU A 304 -19.34 -3.33 -43.29
N ALA A 305 -19.62 -3.47 -41.99
CA ALA A 305 -20.74 -4.26 -41.48
C ALA A 305 -22.11 -3.68 -41.91
N TYR A 306 -22.27 -2.35 -41.95
CA TYR A 306 -23.49 -1.71 -42.44
C TYR A 306 -23.70 -1.95 -43.94
N VAL A 307 -22.62 -1.88 -44.73
CA VAL A 307 -22.66 -2.14 -46.18
C VAL A 307 -23.16 -3.56 -46.45
N TYR A 308 -22.60 -4.57 -45.77
CA TYR A 308 -23.04 -5.96 -45.93
C TYR A 308 -24.46 -6.21 -45.40
N ASP A 309 -24.83 -5.71 -44.23
CA ASP A 309 -26.18 -5.87 -43.67
C ASP A 309 -27.24 -5.23 -44.57
N MET A 310 -27.02 -3.98 -44.99
CA MET A 310 -27.97 -3.24 -45.82
C MET A 310 -28.09 -3.84 -47.23
N ARG A 311 -27.00 -4.27 -47.87
CA ARG A 311 -27.06 -4.93 -49.19
C ARG A 311 -27.86 -6.23 -49.14
N ASN A 312 -27.67 -7.04 -48.09
CA ASN A 312 -28.47 -8.25 -47.86
C ASN A 312 -29.95 -7.92 -47.62
N LYS A 313 -30.26 -6.94 -46.75
CA LYS A 313 -31.63 -6.50 -46.47
C LYS A 313 -32.37 -5.98 -47.71
N LEU A 314 -31.71 -5.19 -48.56
CA LEU A 314 -32.27 -4.67 -49.82
C LEU A 314 -32.56 -5.79 -50.84
N SER A 315 -31.80 -6.88 -50.79
CA SER A 315 -31.94 -8.05 -51.67
C SER A 315 -32.97 -9.09 -51.17
N ASP A 316 -33.57 -8.85 -50.02
CA ASP A 316 -34.50 -9.74 -49.30
C ASP A 316 -35.63 -8.90 -48.66
N LYS A 317 -35.56 -8.66 -47.35
CA LYS A 317 -36.64 -8.11 -46.51
C LYS A 317 -37.21 -6.76 -46.98
N TYR A 318 -36.37 -5.89 -47.54
CA TYR A 318 -36.77 -4.55 -47.96
C TYR A 318 -37.15 -4.47 -49.44
N GLN A 319 -37.07 -5.57 -50.20
CA GLN A 319 -37.30 -5.54 -51.65
C GLN A 319 -38.68 -4.96 -52.03
N GLU A 320 -39.72 -5.25 -51.24
CA GLU A 320 -41.10 -4.75 -51.44
C GLU A 320 -41.34 -3.32 -50.91
N PHE A 321 -40.40 -2.77 -50.13
CA PHE A 321 -40.54 -1.49 -49.43
C PHE A 321 -39.72 -0.34 -50.05
N VAL A 322 -39.05 -0.63 -51.18
CA VAL A 322 -38.19 0.29 -51.92
C VAL A 322 -38.56 0.24 -53.40
N ILE A 323 -38.65 1.41 -54.05
CA ILE A 323 -38.87 1.48 -55.50
C ILE A 323 -37.64 0.88 -56.20
N ASP A 324 -37.81 0.06 -57.25
CA ASP A 324 -36.70 -0.64 -57.91
C ASP A 324 -35.52 0.28 -58.25
N THR A 325 -35.79 1.48 -58.77
CA THR A 325 -34.78 2.49 -59.10
C THR A 325 -34.10 3.09 -57.87
N GLU A 326 -34.80 3.27 -56.74
CA GLU A 326 -34.18 3.67 -55.45
C GLU A 326 -33.26 2.55 -54.93
N ARG A 327 -33.70 1.28 -55.04
CA ARG A 327 -32.95 0.10 -54.60
C ARG A 327 -31.67 -0.08 -55.42
N GLU A 328 -31.75 0.01 -56.75
CA GLU A 328 -30.60 -0.11 -57.65
C GLU A 328 -29.56 1.00 -57.41
N GLN A 329 -29.99 2.25 -57.27
CA GLN A 329 -29.10 3.38 -56.95
C GLN A 329 -28.41 3.20 -55.59
N PHE A 330 -29.14 2.77 -54.56
CA PHE A 330 -28.54 2.58 -53.23
C PHE A 330 -27.62 1.34 -53.19
N MET A 331 -27.96 0.25 -53.87
CA MET A 331 -27.05 -0.91 -54.01
C MET A 331 -25.76 -0.56 -54.76
N ALA A 332 -25.82 0.27 -55.81
CA ALA A 332 -24.63 0.78 -56.48
C ALA A 332 -23.75 1.61 -55.52
N LYS A 333 -24.34 2.53 -54.77
CA LYS A 333 -23.63 3.32 -53.74
C LYS A 333 -23.02 2.46 -52.63
N LEU A 334 -23.71 1.38 -52.24
CA LEU A 334 -23.19 0.40 -51.29
C LEU A 334 -22.05 -0.44 -51.87
N GLN A 335 -21.91 -0.55 -53.19
CA GLN A 335 -20.73 -1.12 -53.83
C GLN A 335 -19.59 -0.10 -53.87
N GLU A 336 -19.85 1.14 -54.30
CA GLU A 336 -18.85 2.24 -54.32
C GLU A 336 -18.19 2.48 -52.96
N VAL A 337 -18.92 2.27 -51.84
CA VAL A 337 -18.36 2.40 -50.48
C VAL A 337 -17.64 1.11 -50.01
N GLU A 338 -17.98 -0.08 -50.52
CA GLU A 338 -17.18 -1.29 -50.30
C GLU A 338 -15.85 -1.19 -51.04
N ASP A 339 -15.88 -0.88 -52.34
CA ASP A 339 -14.70 -0.77 -53.18
C ASP A 339 -13.74 0.28 -52.59
N TRP A 340 -14.27 1.44 -52.18
CA TRP A 340 -13.51 2.49 -51.49
C TRP A 340 -12.89 2.02 -50.15
N LEU A 341 -13.53 1.15 -49.36
CA LEU A 341 -12.97 0.65 -48.08
C LEU A 341 -11.72 -0.23 -48.25
N TYR A 342 -11.56 -0.82 -49.44
CA TYR A 342 -10.43 -1.68 -49.82
C TYR A 342 -9.44 -0.99 -50.80
N GLU A 343 -9.71 0.25 -51.20
CA GLU A 343 -8.83 1.10 -52.01
C GLU A 343 -8.47 2.40 -51.24
N ASP A 344 -8.83 3.59 -51.74
CA ASP A 344 -8.47 4.90 -51.17
C ASP A 344 -8.85 5.11 -49.70
N GLY A 345 -9.85 4.36 -49.21
CA GLY A 345 -10.35 4.38 -47.83
C GLY A 345 -9.72 3.34 -46.91
N GLU A 346 -8.56 2.75 -47.22
CA GLU A 346 -7.96 1.75 -46.34
C GLU A 346 -7.51 2.33 -44.98
N ASP A 347 -6.80 3.46 -45.01
CA ASP A 347 -6.11 4.10 -43.86
C ASP A 347 -6.69 5.49 -43.52
N GLU A 348 -8.00 5.67 -43.71
CA GLU A 348 -8.67 6.95 -43.49
C GLU A 348 -8.97 7.29 -42.01
N THR A 349 -9.25 8.55 -41.75
CA THR A 349 -9.50 9.06 -40.39
C THR A 349 -10.87 8.63 -39.85
N LYS A 350 -10.97 8.48 -38.52
CA LYS A 350 -12.23 8.21 -37.80
C LYS A 350 -13.41 9.10 -38.25
N GLY A 351 -13.14 10.37 -38.56
CA GLY A 351 -14.16 11.32 -39.01
C GLY A 351 -14.73 10.99 -40.39
N VAL A 352 -13.90 10.49 -41.31
CA VAL A 352 -14.31 10.10 -42.66
C VAL A 352 -15.17 8.83 -42.63
N TYR A 353 -14.81 7.82 -41.83
CA TYR A 353 -15.68 6.64 -41.64
C TYR A 353 -17.03 6.99 -41.00
N ILE A 354 -17.06 7.90 -40.01
CA ILE A 354 -18.33 8.41 -39.45
C ILE A 354 -19.16 9.11 -40.52
N ALA A 355 -18.56 9.99 -41.32
CA ALA A 355 -19.25 10.69 -42.39
C ALA A 355 -19.82 9.74 -43.45
N LYS A 356 -19.05 8.75 -43.90
CA LYS A 356 -19.50 7.68 -44.82
C LYS A 356 -20.67 6.89 -44.24
N LEU A 357 -20.61 6.47 -42.98
CA LEU A 357 -21.69 5.75 -42.32
C LEU A 357 -22.97 6.61 -42.22
N GLU A 358 -22.86 7.89 -41.86
CA GLU A 358 -24.00 8.82 -41.87
C GLU A 358 -24.57 9.05 -43.26
N GLU A 359 -23.74 9.08 -44.30
CA GLU A 359 -24.16 9.28 -45.69
C GLU A 359 -24.91 8.09 -46.28
N LEU A 360 -24.57 6.88 -45.84
CA LEU A 360 -25.33 5.66 -46.14
C LEU A 360 -26.63 5.60 -45.32
N LYS A 361 -26.58 5.93 -44.03
CA LYS A 361 -27.77 5.96 -43.14
C LYS A 361 -28.83 6.96 -43.57
N LYS A 362 -28.45 8.12 -44.13
CA LYS A 362 -29.38 9.09 -44.72
C LYS A 362 -30.24 8.51 -45.85
N GLN A 363 -29.84 7.38 -46.46
CA GLN A 363 -30.61 6.66 -47.48
C GLN A 363 -31.23 5.36 -46.95
N GLY A 364 -30.52 4.61 -46.09
CA GLY A 364 -31.00 3.34 -45.54
C GLY A 364 -31.95 3.44 -44.34
N ASP A 365 -31.77 4.40 -43.42
CA ASP A 365 -32.64 4.55 -42.25
C ASP A 365 -34.11 4.85 -42.66
N PRO A 366 -34.41 5.67 -43.70
CA PRO A 366 -35.77 5.85 -44.22
C PRO A 366 -36.34 4.62 -44.95
N ILE A 367 -35.51 3.65 -45.33
CA ILE A 367 -35.94 2.37 -45.92
C ILE A 367 -36.28 1.38 -44.81
N GLU A 368 -35.41 1.26 -43.81
CA GLU A 368 -35.63 0.44 -42.60
C GLU A 368 -36.84 0.91 -41.77
N GLN A 369 -37.29 2.16 -41.95
CA GLN A 369 -38.53 2.72 -41.38
C GLN A 369 -39.81 2.49 -42.22
N ARG A 370 -39.71 2.02 -43.47
CA ARG A 370 -40.87 1.66 -44.30
C ARG A 370 -41.35 0.22 -44.05
N TYR A 371 -40.46 -0.62 -43.52
CA TYR A 371 -40.63 -2.05 -43.19
C TYR A 371 -41.15 -2.25 -41.75
#